data_AF-A0A9C8GI91-F1
#
_entry.id   AF-A0A9C8GI91-F1
#
_cell.length_a   1.000
_cell.length_b   1.000
_cell.length_c   1.000
_cell.angle_alpha   90.00
_cell.angle_beta   90.00
_cell.angle_gamma   90.00
#
_symmetry.space_group_name_H-M   'P 1'
#
loop_
_entity.id
_entity.type
_entity.pdbx_description
1 polymer ?
#
loop_
_entity_poly.entity_id
_entity_poly.type
_entity_poly.pdbx_seq_one_letter_code
_entity_poly.pdbx_strand_id
1 'polypeptide(L)'
;MKHPAACIQCGLCVEACPVEKVGGHAIVTFLTNPAADDYSVWLCSSCWRCHEVCPVNVDIYGLMMAQRRREDPPAGYRDAYERLLRTGWALAIDQEMLDQMRADEGLEALELPPADLVEALLDDEA
;
A
#
# COMPACT_ATOMS: atom_id res chain seq x y z
N MET A 1 -0.06 -9.11 -17.68
CA MET A 1 0.92 -9.98 -16.98
C MET A 1 0.49 -11.43 -17.23
N LYS A 2 1.41 -12.38 -17.47
CA LYS A 2 1.02 -13.79 -17.60
C LYS A 2 0.89 -14.40 -16.19
N HIS A 3 -0.10 -15.25 -15.99
CA HIS A 3 -0.30 -16.00 -14.74
C HIS A 3 1.00 -16.73 -14.33
N PRO A 4 1.35 -16.77 -13.03
CA PRO A 4 2.60 -17.39 -12.58
C PRO A 4 2.71 -18.85 -12.98
N ALA A 5 3.84 -19.25 -13.57
CA ALA A 5 4.02 -20.59 -14.14
C ALA A 5 3.98 -21.72 -13.08
N ALA A 6 4.44 -21.44 -11.85
CA ALA A 6 4.43 -22.41 -10.76
C ALA A 6 3.04 -22.57 -10.10
N CYS A 7 2.08 -21.68 -10.39
CA CYS A 7 0.77 -21.70 -9.73
C CYS A 7 -0.04 -22.93 -10.16
N ILE A 8 -0.42 -23.75 -9.19
CA ILE A 8 -1.23 -24.97 -9.35
C ILE A 8 -2.75 -24.74 -9.25
N GLN A 9 -3.17 -23.46 -9.26
CA GLN A 9 -4.59 -23.05 -9.19
C GLN A 9 -5.39 -23.63 -8.00
N CYS A 10 -4.75 -23.79 -6.83
CA CYS A 10 -5.40 -24.36 -5.64
C CYS A 10 -6.45 -23.45 -4.96
N GLY A 11 -6.48 -22.15 -5.28
CA GLY A 11 -7.46 -21.20 -4.72
C GLY A 11 -7.20 -20.72 -3.28
N LEU A 12 -6.20 -21.24 -2.55
CA LEU A 12 -5.92 -20.85 -1.16
C LEU A 12 -5.67 -19.35 -0.98
N CYS A 13 -5.05 -18.70 -1.95
CA CYS A 13 -4.83 -17.25 -1.93
C CYS A 13 -6.14 -16.46 -1.94
N VAL A 14 -7.16 -16.93 -2.65
CA VAL A 14 -8.50 -16.34 -2.72
C VAL A 14 -9.21 -16.52 -1.38
N GLU A 15 -9.21 -17.74 -0.84
CA GLU A 15 -9.80 -18.06 0.46
C GLU A 15 -9.20 -17.27 1.62
N ALA A 16 -7.89 -17.00 1.58
CA ALA A 16 -7.22 -16.23 2.62
C ALA A 16 -7.42 -14.71 2.48
N CYS A 17 -7.89 -14.23 1.32
CA CYS A 17 -7.96 -12.80 1.02
C CYS A 17 -9.20 -12.15 1.64
N PRO A 18 -9.05 -11.14 2.51
CA PRO A 18 -10.20 -10.44 3.08
C PRO A 18 -11.01 -9.66 2.04
N VAL A 19 -10.37 -9.21 0.96
CA VAL A 19 -11.02 -8.44 -0.11
C VAL A 19 -11.95 -9.33 -0.94
N GLU A 20 -11.53 -10.56 -1.22
CA GLU A 20 -12.37 -11.55 -1.89
C GLU A 20 -13.60 -11.89 -1.05
N LYS A 21 -13.43 -12.04 0.28
CA LYS A 21 -14.53 -12.35 1.21
C LYS A 21 -15.62 -11.28 1.26
N VAL A 22 -15.29 -10.03 0.97
CA VAL A 22 -16.24 -8.91 0.92
C VAL A 22 -16.72 -8.60 -0.50
N GLY A 23 -16.34 -9.41 -1.50
CA GLY A 23 -16.79 -9.29 -2.89
C GLY A 23 -15.98 -8.33 -3.77
N GLY A 24 -14.77 -7.95 -3.36
CA GLY A 24 -13.93 -6.98 -4.09
C GLY A 24 -13.05 -7.58 -5.22
N HIS A 25 -13.01 -8.89 -5.41
CA HIS A 25 -12.35 -9.55 -6.55
C HIS A 25 -10.90 -9.13 -6.86
N ALA A 26 -10.06 -8.97 -5.83
CA ALA A 26 -8.70 -8.47 -6.01
C ALA A 26 -7.68 -9.48 -6.56
N ILE A 27 -7.73 -10.76 -6.16
CA ILE A 27 -6.75 -11.79 -6.55
C ILE A 27 -7.24 -12.56 -7.77
N VAL A 28 -8.51 -12.93 -7.81
CA VAL A 28 -9.09 -13.70 -8.91
C VAL A 28 -8.94 -12.94 -10.22
N THR A 29 -9.40 -11.69 -10.27
CA THR A 29 -9.31 -10.87 -11.49
C THR A 29 -7.86 -10.56 -11.85
N PHE A 30 -7.00 -10.25 -10.87
CA PHE A 30 -5.58 -10.05 -11.11
C PHE A 30 -4.89 -11.23 -11.82
N LEU A 31 -5.11 -12.44 -11.33
CA LEU A 31 -4.43 -13.63 -11.84
C LEU A 31 -4.99 -14.07 -13.21
N THR A 32 -6.25 -13.76 -13.51
CA THR A 32 -6.93 -14.19 -14.74
C THR A 32 -6.88 -13.13 -15.84
N ASN A 33 -7.24 -11.89 -15.51
CA ASN A 33 -7.25 -10.75 -16.41
C ASN A 33 -6.90 -9.45 -15.66
N PRO A 34 -5.60 -9.15 -15.46
CA PRO A 34 -5.17 -7.94 -14.77
C PRO A 34 -5.45 -6.63 -15.54
N ALA A 35 -6.05 -6.71 -16.73
CA ALA A 35 -6.47 -5.58 -17.55
C ALA A 35 -8.00 -5.45 -17.61
N ALA A 36 -8.75 -6.10 -16.73
CA ALA A 36 -10.19 -5.95 -16.64
C ALA A 36 -10.56 -4.55 -16.13
N ASP A 37 -11.60 -3.94 -16.73
CA ASP A 37 -12.02 -2.57 -16.43
C ASP A 37 -12.69 -2.43 -15.05
N ASP A 38 -13.20 -3.53 -14.49
CA ASP A 38 -13.87 -3.61 -13.18
C ASP A 38 -12.93 -4.03 -12.04
N TYR A 39 -11.62 -3.98 -12.28
CA TYR A 39 -10.60 -4.39 -11.33
C TYR A 39 -9.56 -3.29 -11.13
N SER A 40 -9.12 -3.14 -9.88
CA SER A 40 -7.97 -2.31 -9.53
C SER A 40 -7.05 -3.08 -8.60
N VAL A 41 -5.75 -3.04 -8.87
CA VAL A 41 -4.73 -3.62 -7.98
C VAL A 41 -4.69 -2.92 -6.62
N TRP A 42 -5.20 -1.69 -6.54
CA TRP A 42 -5.28 -0.91 -5.31
C TRP A 42 -6.30 -1.43 -4.30
N LEU A 43 -7.17 -2.38 -4.70
CA LEU A 43 -8.03 -3.11 -3.76
C LEU A 43 -7.23 -4.06 -2.87
N CYS A 44 -6.04 -4.52 -3.29
CA CYS A 44 -5.17 -5.34 -2.46
C CYS A 44 -4.80 -4.57 -1.18
N SER A 45 -5.00 -5.17 0.01
CA SER A 45 -4.66 -4.54 1.29
C SER A 45 -3.19 -4.68 1.71
N SER A 46 -2.34 -5.29 0.87
CA SER A 46 -0.94 -5.57 1.20
C SER A 46 -0.73 -6.39 2.47
N CYS A 47 -1.70 -7.24 2.86
CA CYS A 47 -1.66 -7.99 4.13
C CYS A 47 -0.82 -9.29 4.10
N TRP A 48 -0.16 -9.62 2.97
CA TRP A 48 0.70 -10.80 2.77
C TRP A 48 0.06 -12.19 2.92
N ARG A 49 -1.19 -12.31 3.37
CA ARG A 49 -1.85 -13.62 3.61
C ARG A 49 -1.80 -14.58 2.41
N CYS A 50 -1.95 -14.07 1.19
CA CYS A 50 -1.89 -14.89 -0.01
C CYS A 50 -0.51 -15.49 -0.29
N HIS A 51 0.56 -14.80 0.13
CA HIS A 51 1.94 -15.28 0.06
C HIS A 51 2.13 -16.44 1.05
N GLU A 52 1.74 -16.24 2.31
CA GLU A 52 1.91 -17.21 3.40
C GLU A 52 1.19 -18.55 3.17
N VAL A 53 0.01 -18.53 2.55
CA VAL A 53 -0.78 -19.75 2.32
C VAL A 53 -0.45 -20.47 1.01
N CYS A 54 0.45 -19.93 0.19
CA CYS A 54 0.74 -20.51 -1.13
C CYS A 54 1.60 -21.78 -0.98
N PRO A 55 1.10 -22.98 -1.34
CA PRO A 55 1.84 -24.23 -1.14
C PRO A 55 3.05 -24.39 -2.08
N VAL A 56 3.16 -23.52 -3.09
CA VAL A 56 4.21 -23.52 -4.11
C VAL A 56 4.99 -22.19 -4.12
N ASN A 57 4.86 -21.39 -3.07
CA ASN A 57 5.62 -20.16 -2.85
C ASN A 57 5.58 -19.16 -4.02
N VAL A 58 4.41 -18.98 -4.65
CA VAL A 58 4.21 -17.88 -5.59
C VAL A 58 4.21 -16.58 -4.80
N ASP A 59 5.09 -15.65 -5.17
CA ASP A 59 5.12 -14.32 -4.56
C ASP A 59 3.98 -13.42 -5.08
N ILE A 60 2.76 -13.72 -4.65
CA ILE A 60 1.57 -12.98 -5.05
C ILE A 60 1.65 -11.52 -4.59
N TYR A 61 2.21 -11.26 -3.41
CA TYR A 61 2.40 -9.90 -2.91
C TYR A 61 3.31 -9.08 -3.83
N GLY A 62 4.50 -9.61 -4.18
CA GLY A 62 5.42 -8.94 -5.09
C GLY A 62 4.81 -8.68 -6.47
N LEU A 63 4.01 -9.64 -6.99
CA LEU A 63 3.28 -9.46 -8.24
C LEU A 63 2.24 -8.32 -8.16
N MET A 64 1.50 -8.22 -7.05
CA MET A 64 0.57 -7.11 -6.81
C MET A 64 1.30 -5.77 -6.72
N MET A 65 2.44 -5.70 -6.01
CA MET A 65 3.24 -4.46 -5.93
C MET A 65 3.82 -4.06 -7.29
N ALA A 66 4.25 -5.05 -8.09
CA ALA A 66 4.71 -4.80 -9.45
C ALA A 66 3.58 -4.27 -10.36
N GLN A 67 2.34 -4.71 -10.15
CA GLN A 67 1.18 -4.21 -10.87
C GLN A 67 0.75 -2.82 -10.38
N ARG A 68 0.85 -2.51 -9.08
CA ARG A 68 0.64 -1.13 -8.56
C ARG A 68 1.51 -0.09 -9.25
N ARG A 69 2.75 -0.44 -9.60
CA ARG A 69 3.65 0.45 -10.37
C ARG A 69 3.19 0.72 -11.81
N ARG A 70 2.18 0.00 -12.31
CA ARG A 70 1.65 0.11 -13.68
C ARG A 70 0.25 0.71 -13.73
N GLU A 71 -0.38 0.93 -12.59
CA GLU A 71 -1.73 1.48 -12.47
C GLU A 71 -1.65 2.81 -11.71
N ASP A 72 -2.41 3.81 -12.13
CA ASP A 72 -2.43 5.10 -11.44
C ASP A 72 -2.90 4.94 -9.99
N PRO A 73 -2.24 5.62 -9.03
CA PRO A 73 -2.65 5.57 -7.64
C PRO A 73 -4.00 6.26 -7.41
N PRO A 74 -4.83 5.78 -6.47
CA PRO A 74 -6.00 6.50 -6.01
C PRO A 74 -5.62 7.89 -5.49
N ALA A 75 -6.54 8.85 -5.62
CA ALA A 75 -6.29 10.26 -5.28
C ALA A 75 -5.67 10.45 -3.89
N GLY A 76 -6.14 9.73 -2.86
CA GLY A 76 -5.60 9.84 -1.50
C GLY A 76 -4.11 9.49 -1.37
N TYR A 77 -3.60 8.55 -2.17
CA TYR A 77 -2.17 8.23 -2.19
C TYR A 77 -1.36 9.33 -2.88
N ARG A 78 -1.90 9.90 -3.96
CA ARG A 78 -1.29 11.03 -4.67
C ARG A 78 -1.21 12.26 -3.76
N ASP A 79 -2.31 12.59 -3.09
CA ASP A 79 -2.39 13.70 -2.15
C ASP A 79 -1.41 13.52 -0.97
N ALA A 80 -1.31 12.31 -0.43
CA ALA A 80 -0.39 12.00 0.66
C ALA A 80 1.07 12.15 0.21
N TYR A 81 1.40 11.71 -1.02
CA TYR A 81 2.74 11.87 -1.58
C TYR A 81 3.09 13.34 -1.82
N GLU A 82 2.19 14.14 -2.39
CA GLU A 82 2.40 15.58 -2.59
C GLU A 82 2.56 16.34 -1.26
N ARG A 83 1.80 15.94 -0.22
CA ARG A 83 1.99 16.49 1.14
C ARG A 83 3.34 16.11 1.70
N LEU A 84 3.75 14.85 1.55
CA LEU A 84 5.06 14.37 2.01
C LEU A 84 6.18 15.23 1.43
N LEU A 85 6.17 15.48 0.11
CA LEU A 85 7.17 16.33 -0.55
C LEU A 85 7.16 17.79 -0.07
N ARG A 86 5.98 18.33 0.28
CA ARG A 86 5.85 19.74 0.69
C ARG A 86 6.16 19.97 2.16
N THR A 87 5.72 19.06 3.03
CA THR A 87 5.70 19.28 4.48
C THR A 87 6.58 18.32 5.25
N GLY A 88 7.15 17.30 4.60
CA GLY A 88 7.85 16.22 5.29
C GLY A 88 6.94 15.09 5.79
N TRP A 89 5.60 15.22 5.63
CA TRP A 89 4.63 14.33 6.27
C TRP A 89 3.48 13.94 5.34
N ALA A 90 3.20 12.64 5.26
CA ALA A 90 2.02 12.14 4.53
C ALA A 90 0.69 12.62 5.15
N LEU A 91 0.68 12.74 6.48
CA LEU A 91 -0.40 13.34 7.26
C LEU A 91 0.13 14.62 7.91
N ALA A 92 0.05 15.73 7.17
CA ALA A 92 0.42 17.03 7.70
C ALA A 92 -0.41 17.35 8.95
N ILE A 93 0.27 17.70 10.03
CA ILE A 93 -0.31 18.10 11.30
C ILE A 93 0.23 19.47 11.68
N ASP A 94 -0.64 20.30 12.23
CA ASP A 94 -0.25 21.60 12.76
C ASP A 94 0.48 21.43 14.10
N GLN A 95 1.58 22.17 14.29
CA GLN A 95 2.44 22.05 15.47
C GLN A 95 1.70 22.44 16.76
N GLU A 96 0.95 23.55 16.74
CA GLU A 96 0.21 24.03 17.90
C GLU A 96 -0.88 23.03 18.31
N MET A 97 -1.61 22.51 17.31
CA MET A 97 -2.61 21.48 17.55
C MET A 97 -1.98 20.19 18.11
N LEU A 98 -0.85 19.74 17.57
CA LEU A 98 -0.14 18.56 18.06
C LEU A 98 0.31 18.74 19.51
N ASP A 99 0.92 19.87 19.84
CA ASP A 99 1.40 20.16 21.19
C ASP A 99 0.25 20.24 22.19
N GLN A 100 -0.89 20.80 21.80
CA GLN A 100 -2.10 20.80 22.63
C GLN A 100 -2.62 19.37 22.87
N MET A 101 -2.76 18.56 21.81
CA MET A 101 -3.20 17.16 21.93
C MET A 101 -2.27 16.33 22.82
N ARG A 102 -0.96 16.59 22.74
CA ARG A 102 0.05 15.92 23.57
C ARG A 102 -0.05 16.38 25.03
N ALA A 103 -0.21 17.68 25.28
CA ALA A 103 -0.38 18.23 26.62
C ALA A 103 -1.65 17.72 27.32
N ASP A 104 -2.76 17.56 26.59
CA ASP A 104 -4.01 17.00 27.10
C ASP A 104 -3.83 15.55 27.62
N GLU A 105 -2.89 14.81 27.01
CA GLU A 105 -2.50 13.45 27.42
C GLU A 105 -1.27 13.43 28.37
N GLY A 106 -0.80 14.59 28.83
CA GLY A 106 0.35 14.72 29.73
C GLY A 106 1.71 14.43 29.09
N LEU A 107 1.81 14.50 27.76
CA LEU A 107 3.03 14.29 26.98
C LEU A 107 3.75 15.62 26.69
N GLU A 108 5.07 15.57 26.59
CA GLU A 108 5.90 16.73 26.21
C GLU A 108 5.69 17.15 24.76
N ALA A 109 5.88 18.44 24.45
CA ALA A 109 5.87 18.95 23.08
C ALA A 109 6.92 18.23 22.21
N LEU A 110 6.63 18.06 20.92
CA LEU A 110 7.51 17.34 19.99
C LEU A 110 7.94 18.28 18.87
N GLU A 111 9.25 18.41 18.65
CA GLU A 111 9.76 19.05 17.44
C GLU A 111 9.57 18.11 16.24
N LEU A 112 8.74 18.53 15.28
CA LEU A 112 8.57 17.79 14.03
C LEU A 112 9.85 17.91 13.19
N PRO A 113 10.34 16.83 12.54
CA PRO A 113 11.46 16.92 11.62
C PRO A 113 11.18 17.90 10.48
N PRO A 114 12.22 18.56 9.96
CA PRO A 114 12.06 19.56 8.92
C PRO A 114 11.62 18.92 7.60
N ALA A 115 10.93 19.71 6.76
CA ALA A 115 10.33 19.22 5.52
C ALA A 115 11.36 18.74 4.48
N ASP A 116 12.58 19.30 4.52
CA ASP A 116 13.70 18.95 3.64
C ASP A 116 14.30 17.56 3.93
N LEU A 117 14.00 16.96 5.09
CA LEU A 117 14.41 15.59 5.40
C LEU A 117 13.90 14.59 4.34
N VAL A 118 12.72 14.85 3.76
CA VAL A 118 12.16 13.96 2.73
C VAL A 118 13.02 13.97 1.46
N GLU A 119 13.62 15.09 1.09
CA GLU A 119 14.52 15.16 -0.06
C GLU A 119 15.74 14.24 0.18
N ALA A 120 16.35 14.34 1.36
CA ALA A 120 17.49 13.48 1.74
C ALA A 120 17.14 11.99 1.82
N LEU A 121 15.90 11.63 2.18
CA LEU A 121 15.45 10.23 2.26
C LEU A 121 15.06 9.64 0.90
N LEU A 122 14.72 10.48 -0.08
CA LEU A 122 14.33 10.07 -1.43
C LEU A 122 15.48 10.17 -2.45
N ASP A 123 16.60 10.78 -2.08
CA ASP A 123 17.81 10.76 -2.90
C ASP A 123 18.37 9.33 -2.99
N ASP A 124 18.18 8.70 -4.15
CA ASP A 124 18.70 7.36 -4.48
C ASP A 124 20.25 7.31 -4.56
N GLU A 125 20.95 8.44 -4.36
CA GLU A 125 22.42 8.56 -4.35
C GLU A 125 23.05 8.56 -2.94
N ALA A 126 22.24 8.44 -1.87
CA ALA A 126 22.70 8.36 -0.48
C ALA A 126 23.14 6.95 -0.03
#